data_AF-A0AAU7GG56-F1
#
_entry.id   AF-A0AAU7GG56-F1
#
_cell.length_a   1.000
_cell.length_b   1.000
_cell.length_c   1.000
_cell.angle_alpha   90.00
_cell.angle_beta   90.00
_cell.angle_gamma   90.00
#
_symmetry.space_group_name_H-M   'P 1'
#
loop_
_entity.id
_entity.type
_entity.pdbx_description
1 polymer ?
#
loop_
_entity_poly.entity_id
_entity_poly.type
_entity_poly.pdbx_seq_one_letter_code
_entity_poly.pdbx_strand_id
1 'polypeptide(L)'
;MTETASSAARHFAGKLRFETDPSDVQAALEAGERFVLVDNRGEAAWRQGRASGAIHLPTAEIAERAAHSIPAGVPVVVYCWGPGCNGSTKAALALSLLGYEVREMIGGFEYWAREGLPVEDDNGPVNRASDPLTAPVDAAACAC
;
A
#
# COMPACT_ATOMS: atom_id res chain seq x y z
N MET A 1 -12.42 6.18 31.83
CA MET A 1 -11.45 6.72 30.86
C MET A 1 -12.20 7.68 29.96
N THR A 2 -12.12 8.99 30.21
CA THR A 2 -12.71 10.00 29.33
C THR A 2 -11.57 10.69 28.60
N GLU A 3 -11.13 10.11 27.49
CA GLU A 3 -10.32 10.84 26.54
C GLU A 3 -11.13 12.00 25.96
N THR A 4 -10.53 13.19 25.88
CA THR A 4 -11.20 14.35 25.30
C THR A 4 -11.25 14.22 23.77
N ALA A 5 -12.21 14.88 23.13
CA ALA A 5 -12.31 14.92 21.67
C ALA A 5 -10.98 15.38 20.99
N SER A 6 -10.22 16.27 21.65
CA SER A 6 -8.92 16.72 21.18
C SER A 6 -7.84 15.63 21.23
N SER A 7 -7.86 14.77 22.25
CA SER A 7 -6.96 13.61 22.34
C SER A 7 -7.21 12.64 21.18
N ALA A 8 -8.48 12.27 20.99
CA ALA A 8 -8.91 11.39 19.91
C ALA A 8 -8.52 11.96 18.53
N ALA A 9 -8.78 13.25 18.28
CA ALA A 9 -8.42 13.88 17.02
C ALA A 9 -6.90 13.83 16.75
N ARG A 10 -6.07 14.10 17.76
CA ARG A 10 -4.61 14.01 17.62
C ARG A 10 -4.15 12.59 17.31
N HIS A 11 -4.75 11.60 17.97
CA HIS A 11 -4.45 10.18 17.76
C HIS A 11 -4.78 9.77 16.33
N PHE A 12 -6.01 9.97 15.86
CA PHE A 12 -6.43 9.56 14.52
C PHE A 12 -5.71 10.33 13.41
N ALA A 13 -5.46 11.63 13.60
CA ALA A 13 -4.62 12.38 12.66
C ALA A 13 -3.18 11.86 12.63
N GLY A 14 -2.63 11.38 13.76
CA GLY A 14 -1.34 10.70 13.80
C GLY A 14 -1.35 9.40 13.01
N LYS A 15 -2.38 8.58 13.21
CA LYS A 15 -2.57 7.31 12.52
C LYS A 15 -2.61 7.49 11.00
N LEU A 16 -3.51 8.37 10.52
CA LEU A 16 -3.72 8.64 9.10
C LEU A 16 -2.52 9.29 8.39
N ARG A 17 -1.51 9.78 9.12
CA ARG A 17 -0.26 10.28 8.50
C ARG A 17 0.67 9.15 8.06
N PHE A 18 0.57 7.97 8.66
CA PHE A 18 1.50 6.86 8.46
C PHE A 18 0.86 5.63 7.80
N GLU A 19 -0.46 5.67 7.60
CA GLU A 19 -1.26 4.59 7.03
C GLU A 19 -2.12 5.14 5.89
N THR A 20 -2.42 4.30 4.90
CA THR A 20 -3.35 4.57 3.79
C THR A 20 -4.07 3.26 3.47
N ASP A 21 -5.30 3.29 2.98
CA ASP A 21 -5.98 2.07 2.55
C ASP A 21 -5.83 1.83 1.02
N PRO A 22 -6.26 0.67 0.47
CA PRO A 22 -6.14 0.38 -0.95
C PRO A 22 -6.93 1.35 -1.85
N SER A 23 -8.10 1.79 -1.40
CA SER A 23 -8.97 2.70 -2.14
C SER A 23 -8.35 4.09 -2.27
N ASP A 24 -7.77 4.64 -1.20
CA ASP A 24 -7.00 5.89 -1.21
C ASP A 24 -5.82 5.81 -2.19
N VAL A 25 -5.09 4.69 -2.18
CA VAL A 25 -3.95 4.47 -3.08
C VAL A 25 -4.40 4.43 -4.53
N GLN A 26 -5.48 3.71 -4.84
CA GLN A 26 -6.03 3.67 -6.19
C GLN A 26 -6.50 5.05 -6.65
N ALA A 27 -7.22 5.79 -5.80
CA ALA A 27 -7.68 7.14 -6.11
C ALA A 27 -6.50 8.09 -6.38
N ALA A 28 -5.42 7.99 -5.59
CA ALA A 28 -4.20 8.77 -5.80
C ALA A 28 -3.49 8.41 -7.12
N LEU A 29 -3.46 7.13 -7.50
CA LEU A 29 -2.93 6.70 -8.81
C LEU A 29 -3.76 7.26 -9.98
N GLU A 30 -5.09 7.19 -9.88
CA GLU A 30 -6.02 7.72 -10.90
C GLU A 30 -5.93 9.25 -11.03
N ALA A 31 -5.73 9.94 -9.91
CA ALA A 31 -5.50 11.38 -9.88
C ALA A 31 -4.10 11.79 -10.39
N GLY A 32 -3.19 10.83 -10.61
CA GLY A 32 -1.82 11.09 -11.04
C GLY A 32 -0.96 11.72 -9.95
N GLU A 33 -1.25 11.46 -8.68
CA GLU A 33 -0.44 11.93 -7.57
C GLU A 33 0.98 11.33 -7.62
N ARG A 34 1.97 12.11 -7.19
CA ARG A 34 3.38 11.73 -7.27
C ARG A 34 3.80 10.95 -6.02
N PHE A 35 3.81 9.63 -6.11
CA PHE A 35 4.38 8.72 -5.11
C PHE A 35 4.91 7.43 -5.78
N VAL A 36 5.63 6.61 -5.02
CA VAL A 36 6.03 5.26 -5.44
C VAL A 36 5.26 4.22 -4.64
N LEU A 37 4.47 3.40 -5.33
CA LEU A 37 3.87 2.20 -4.75
C LEU A 37 4.87 1.05 -4.77
N VAL A 38 5.11 0.41 -3.62
CA VAL A 38 6.14 -0.61 -3.45
C VAL A 38 5.54 -1.91 -2.96
N ASP A 39 5.71 -2.95 -3.77
CA ASP A 39 5.54 -4.33 -3.35
C ASP A 39 6.80 -4.82 -2.63
N ASN A 40 6.70 -5.03 -1.32
CA ASN A 40 7.83 -5.45 -0.50
C ASN A 40 7.90 -6.96 -0.26
N ARG A 41 7.04 -7.72 -0.94
CA ARG A 41 6.98 -9.18 -0.87
C ARG A 41 8.11 -9.81 -1.70
N GLY A 42 8.34 -11.10 -1.51
CA GLY A 42 9.35 -11.85 -2.26
C GLY A 42 9.01 -12.02 -3.74
N GLU A 43 10.02 -12.39 -4.52
CA GLU A 43 9.94 -12.60 -5.98
C GLU A 43 8.75 -13.48 -6.43
N ALA A 44 8.51 -14.60 -5.73
CA ALA A 44 7.41 -15.49 -6.09
C ALA A 44 6.03 -14.82 -5.98
N ALA A 45 5.85 -13.97 -4.95
CA ALA A 45 4.62 -13.20 -4.76
C ALA A 45 4.46 -12.12 -5.84
N TRP A 46 5.55 -11.42 -6.15
CA TRP A 46 5.59 -10.42 -7.22
C TRP A 46 5.17 -11.00 -8.57
N ARG A 47 5.71 -12.18 -8.92
CA ARG A 47 5.37 -12.88 -10.17
C ARG A 47 3.94 -13.41 -10.20
N GLN A 48 3.41 -13.83 -9.06
CA GLN A 48 2.05 -14.32 -8.94
C GLN A 48 0.99 -13.21 -9.14
N GLY A 49 1.32 -11.98 -8.75
CA GLY A 49 0.49 -10.82 -9.01
C GLY A 49 0.76 -9.68 -8.03
N ARG A 50 0.70 -8.44 -8.52
CA ARG A 50 0.98 -7.19 -7.78
C ARG A 50 -0.03 -6.10 -8.12
N ALA A 51 -0.14 -5.09 -7.26
CA ALA A 51 -0.90 -3.90 -7.60
C ALA A 51 -0.30 -3.26 -8.86
N SER A 52 -1.14 -2.92 -9.84
CA SER A 52 -0.67 -2.34 -11.10
C SER A 52 0.06 -1.01 -10.85
N GLY A 53 1.23 -0.85 -11.46
CA GLY A 53 2.04 0.36 -11.29
C GLY A 53 2.92 0.38 -10.03
N ALA A 54 2.89 -0.68 -9.22
CA ALA A 54 3.88 -0.87 -8.16
C ALA A 54 5.27 -1.17 -8.74
N ILE A 55 6.32 -0.93 -7.94
CA ILE A 55 7.66 -1.47 -8.18
C ILE A 55 7.97 -2.59 -7.19
N HIS A 56 8.92 -3.46 -7.56
CA HIS A 56 9.36 -4.54 -6.70
C HIS A 56 10.60 -4.16 -5.88
N LEU A 57 10.44 -4.10 -4.56
CA LEU A 57 11.54 -3.84 -3.63
C LEU A 57 11.33 -4.67 -2.35
N PRO A 58 11.78 -5.94 -2.33
CA PRO A 58 11.68 -6.81 -1.16
C PRO A 58 12.25 -6.15 0.09
N THR A 59 11.60 -6.38 1.24
CA THR A 59 11.98 -5.76 2.52
C THR A 59 13.47 -5.94 2.84
N ALA A 60 14.04 -7.11 2.55
CA ALA A 60 15.44 -7.43 2.82
C ALA A 60 16.44 -6.63 1.97
N GLU A 61 15.99 -6.07 0.84
CA GLU A 61 16.85 -5.41 -0.14
C GLU A 61 16.72 -3.88 -0.11
N ILE A 62 15.82 -3.34 0.73
CA ILE A 62 15.56 -1.90 0.87
C ILE A 62 16.86 -1.13 1.14
N ALA A 63 17.69 -1.61 2.07
CA ALA A 63 18.92 -0.94 2.47
C ALA A 63 19.89 -0.72 1.30
N GLU A 64 19.90 -1.62 0.33
CA GLU A 64 20.85 -1.61 -0.80
C GLU A 64 20.24 -0.97 -2.05
N ARG A 65 18.95 -1.22 -2.31
CA ARG A 65 18.30 -0.89 -3.58
C ARG A 65 17.45 0.39 -3.52
N ALA A 66 17.01 0.86 -2.36
CA ALA A 66 16.04 1.96 -2.26
C ALA A 66 16.49 3.23 -3.01
N ALA A 67 17.75 3.66 -2.83
CA ALA A 67 18.28 4.87 -3.48
C ALA A 67 18.33 4.80 -5.01
N HIS A 68 18.34 3.59 -5.58
CA HIS A 68 18.31 3.37 -7.02
C HIS A 68 16.90 3.21 -7.56
N SER A 69 16.00 2.67 -6.74
CA SER A 69 14.61 2.36 -7.13
C SER A 69 13.64 3.52 -6.89
N ILE A 70 13.91 4.37 -5.90
CA ILE A 70 13.00 5.42 -5.43
C ILE A 70 13.69 6.77 -5.61
N PRO A 71 13.14 7.68 -6.43
CA PRO A 71 13.71 9.01 -6.58
C PRO A 71 13.66 9.78 -5.26
N ALA A 72 14.72 10.54 -4.96
CA ALA A 72 14.80 11.32 -3.73
C ALA A 72 13.64 12.31 -3.59
N GLY A 73 13.07 12.41 -2.38
CA GLY A 73 11.95 13.30 -2.07
C GLY A 73 10.62 12.88 -2.70
N VAL A 74 10.48 11.65 -3.19
CA VAL A 74 9.19 11.08 -3.58
C VAL A 74 8.60 10.30 -2.40
N PRO A 75 7.35 10.57 -1.99
CA PRO A 75 6.66 9.75 -0.98
C PRO A 75 6.52 8.30 -1.42
N VAL A 76 6.54 7.39 -0.45
CA VAL A 76 6.46 5.94 -0.69
C VAL A 76 5.24 5.35 0.00
N VAL A 77 4.54 4.48 -0.70
CA VAL A 77 3.52 3.61 -0.13
C VAL A 77 4.01 2.17 -0.23
N VAL A 78 4.11 1.47 0.91
CA VAL A 78 4.54 0.05 0.94
C VAL A 78 3.37 -0.87 1.26
N TYR A 79 3.36 -2.06 0.68
CA TYR A 79 2.41 -3.10 1.06
C TYR A 79 3.06 -4.50 1.14
N CYS A 80 2.47 -5.34 2.00
CA CYS A 80 2.74 -6.79 2.07
C CYS A 80 1.47 -7.57 1.67
N TRP A 81 1.35 -8.84 2.07
CA TRP A 81 0.21 -9.70 1.78
C TRP A 81 -1.10 -9.18 2.33
N GLY A 82 -1.17 -8.80 3.60
CA GLY A 82 -2.41 -8.37 4.23
C GLY A 82 -2.27 -8.18 5.73
N PRO A 83 -3.38 -8.06 6.49
CA PRO A 83 -3.37 -7.75 7.92
C PRO A 83 -2.55 -8.73 8.79
N GLY A 84 -2.38 -9.98 8.33
CA GLY A 84 -1.54 -10.98 9.00
C GLY A 84 -0.03 -10.84 8.75
N CYS A 85 0.43 -9.83 7.99
CA CYS A 85 1.83 -9.64 7.63
C CYS A 85 2.43 -8.33 8.22
N ASN A 86 3.50 -8.44 9.01
CA ASN A 86 4.27 -7.27 9.49
C ASN A 86 5.28 -6.73 8.45
N GLY A 87 5.23 -7.20 7.20
CA GLY A 87 6.18 -6.84 6.15
C GLY A 87 6.08 -5.38 5.75
N SER A 88 4.87 -4.83 5.63
CA SER A 88 4.61 -3.41 5.37
C SER A 88 5.26 -2.53 6.43
N THR A 89 5.00 -2.81 7.70
CA THR A 89 5.55 -2.04 8.82
C THR A 89 7.09 -2.12 8.88
N LYS A 90 7.68 -3.30 8.63
CA LYS A 90 9.14 -3.47 8.57
C LYS A 90 9.76 -2.67 7.43
N ALA A 91 9.15 -2.69 6.25
CA ALA A 91 9.61 -1.92 5.09
C ALA A 91 9.46 -0.41 5.33
N ALA A 92 8.33 0.02 5.89
CA ALA A 92 8.09 1.42 6.24
C ALA A 92 9.14 1.94 7.21
N LEU A 93 9.48 1.16 8.25
CA LEU A 93 10.57 1.49 9.17
C LEU A 93 11.91 1.59 8.44
N ALA A 94 12.27 0.61 7.62
CA ALA A 94 13.55 0.60 6.91
C ALA A 94 13.71 1.82 5.99
N LEU A 95 12.68 2.17 5.22
CA LEU A 95 12.67 3.35 4.36
C LEU A 95 12.67 4.66 5.17
N SER A 96 11.93 4.72 6.28
CA SER A 96 11.94 5.89 7.16
C SER A 96 13.32 6.16 7.75
N LEU A 97 14.07 5.12 8.12
CA LEU A 97 15.46 5.24 8.60
C LEU A 97 16.42 5.74 7.52
N LEU A 98 16.08 5.54 6.25
CA LEU A 98 16.82 6.08 5.10
C LEU A 98 16.35 7.50 4.72
N GLY A 99 15.37 8.07 5.44
CA GLY A 99 14.89 9.44 5.24
C GLY A 99 13.76 9.60 4.22
N TYR A 100 13.11 8.52 3.79
CA TYR A 100 11.92 8.62 2.94
C TYR A 100 10.68 8.98 3.76
N GLU A 101 9.76 9.72 3.14
CA GLU A 101 8.38 9.85 3.64
C GLU A 101 7.61 8.59 3.23
N VAL A 102 7.05 7.87 4.21
CA VAL A 102 6.46 6.55 3.96
C VAL A 102 5.11 6.41 4.64
N ARG A 103 4.15 5.78 3.94
CA ARG A 103 2.92 5.24 4.51
C ARG A 103 2.87 3.73 4.25
N GLU A 104 2.27 2.97 5.17
CA GLU A 104 1.90 1.59 4.89
C GLU A 104 0.48 1.49 4.35
N MET A 105 0.28 0.67 3.32
CA MET A 105 -1.05 0.36 2.81
C MET A 105 -1.67 -0.75 3.67
N ILE A 106 -2.60 -0.38 4.55
CA ILE A 106 -3.32 -1.33 5.38
C ILE A 106 -4.19 -2.26 4.53
N GLY A 107 -4.42 -3.49 5.00
CA GLY A 107 -5.09 -4.52 4.20
C GLY A 107 -4.21 -5.19 3.14
N GLY A 108 -3.12 -4.54 2.71
CA GLY A 108 -2.12 -5.09 1.80
C GLY A 108 -2.68 -5.54 0.45
N PHE A 109 -1.96 -6.44 -0.22
CA PHE A 109 -2.36 -7.00 -1.51
C PHE A 109 -3.67 -7.80 -1.44
N GLU A 110 -3.96 -8.42 -0.28
CA GLU A 110 -5.20 -9.17 -0.04
C GLU A 110 -6.42 -8.28 -0.27
N TYR A 111 -6.52 -7.16 0.45
CA TYR A 111 -7.66 -6.25 0.31
C TYR A 111 -7.65 -5.53 -1.03
N TRP A 112 -6.48 -5.15 -1.56
CA TRP A 112 -6.37 -4.61 -2.93
C TRP A 112 -7.03 -5.53 -3.97
N ALA A 113 -6.67 -6.83 -3.96
CA ALA A 113 -7.20 -7.79 -4.90
C ALA A 113 -8.69 -8.12 -4.66
N ARG A 114 -9.12 -8.16 -3.40
CA ARG A 114 -10.50 -8.43 -3.00
C ARG A 114 -11.43 -7.24 -3.27
N GLU A 115 -10.92 -6.01 -3.29
CA GLU A 115 -11.67 -4.84 -3.74
C GLU A 115 -11.87 -4.82 -5.27
N GLY A 116 -11.16 -5.68 -6.01
CA GLY A 116 -11.21 -5.73 -7.48
C GLY A 116 -10.34 -4.66 -8.14
N LEU A 117 -9.41 -4.06 -7.39
CA LEU A 117 -8.52 -3.02 -7.89
C LEU A 117 -7.52 -3.59 -8.92
N PRO A 118 -6.94 -2.76 -9.81
CA PRO A 118 -6.06 -3.21 -10.89
C PRO A 118 -4.87 -4.04 -10.39
N VAL A 119 -4.75 -5.27 -10.89
CA VAL A 119 -3.62 -6.17 -10.60
C VAL A 119 -2.94 -6.55 -11.90
N GLU A 120 -1.63 -6.76 -11.87
CA GLU A 120 -0.85 -7.31 -12.97
C GLU A 120 0.07 -8.44 -12.50
N ASP A 121 0.38 -9.36 -13.40
CA ASP A 121 1.38 -10.42 -13.24
C ASP A 121 2.38 -10.39 -14.41
N ASP A 122 3.26 -11.39 -14.51
CA ASP A 122 4.27 -11.47 -15.58
C ASP A 122 3.67 -11.58 -17.00
N ASN A 123 2.38 -11.91 -17.12
CA ASN A 123 1.64 -12.01 -18.37
C ASN A 123 0.75 -10.78 -18.66
N GLY A 124 0.71 -9.80 -17.75
CA GLY A 124 -0.02 -8.55 -17.92
C GLY A 124 -1.18 -8.36 -16.93
N PRO A 125 -2.21 -7.55 -17.28
CA PRO A 125 -3.32 -7.25 -16.39
C PRO A 125 -4.15 -8.49 -16.05
N VAL A 126 -4.52 -8.63 -14.77
CA VAL A 126 -5.34 -9.73 -14.25
C VAL A 126 -6.66 -9.16 -13.73
N ASN A 127 -7.75 -9.47 -14.42
CA ASN A 127 -9.09 -9.05 -14.01
C ASN A 127 -9.57 -9.92 -12.82
N ARG A 128 -9.96 -9.27 -11.72
CA ARG A 128 -10.58 -9.90 -10.56
C ARG A 128 -11.88 -9.19 -10.24
N ALA A 129 -12.95 -9.97 -10.03
CA ALA A 129 -14.19 -9.42 -9.51
C ALA A 129 -14.01 -9.00 -8.04
N SER A 130 -14.66 -7.92 -7.64
CA SER A 130 -14.73 -7.51 -6.24
C SER A 130 -15.40 -8.61 -5.40
N ASP A 131 -14.80 -8.92 -4.27
CA ASP A 131 -15.35 -9.82 -3.26
C ASP A 131 -16.49 -9.10 -2.53
N PRO A 132 -17.73 -9.63 -2.59
CA PRO A 132 -18.91 -8.99 -1.98
C PRO A 132 -18.81 -8.86 -0.45
N LEU A 133 -17.87 -9.54 0.20
CA LEU A 133 -17.64 -9.41 1.65
C LEU A 133 -16.78 -8.20 2.01
N THR A 134 -16.04 -7.63 1.06
CA THR A 134 -15.08 -6.55 1.31
C THR A 134 -15.28 -5.32 0.44
N ALA A 135 -16.02 -5.42 -0.65
CA ALA A 135 -16.36 -4.29 -1.51
C ALA A 135 -17.76 -4.42 -2.11
N PRO A 136 -18.46 -3.30 -2.38
CA PRO A 136 -19.72 -3.34 -3.11
C PRO A 136 -19.49 -3.83 -4.55
N VAL A 137 -20.25 -4.83 -4.99
CA VAL A 137 -20.13 -5.42 -6.34
C VAL A 137 -20.67 -4.54 -7.47
N ASP A 138 -21.50 -3.55 -7.14
CA ASP A 138 -22.17 -2.66 -8.09
C ASP A 138 -21.71 -1.19 -8.00
N ALA A 139 -20.74 -0.88 -7.12
CA ALA A 139 -20.20 0.47 -6.97
C ALA A 139 -18.75 0.50 -7.46
N ALA A 140 -18.39 1.52 -8.24
CA ALA A 140 -17.05 1.69 -8.80
C ALA A 140 -15.94 1.95 -7.76
N ALA A 141 -16.26 2.08 -6.47
CA ALA A 141 -15.31 2.29 -5.38
C ALA A 141 -15.91 1.91 -4.01
N CYS A 142 -15.04 1.62 -3.04
CA CYS A 142 -15.39 1.60 -1.62
C CYS A 142 -15.75 3.04 -1.21
N ALA A 143 -17.04 3.34 -0.99
CA ALA A 143 -17.53 4.70 -0.80
C ALA A 143 -17.28 5.28 0.61
N CYS A 144 -16.10 5.03 1.17
CA CYS A 144 -15.71 5.38 2.55
C CYS A 144 -14.97 6.72 2.62
#